data_AF-A0A7S2WV31-F1
#
_entry.id   AF-A0A7S2WV31-F1
#
_cell.length_a   1.000
_cell.length_b   1.000
_cell.length_c   1.000
_cell.angle_alpha   90.00
_cell.angle_beta   90.00
_cell.angle_gamma   90.00
#
_symmetry.space_group_name_H-M   'P 1'
#
loop_
_entity.id
_entity.type
_entity.pdbx_description
1 polymer ?
#
loop_
_entity_poly.entity_id
_entity_poly.type
_entity_poly.pdbx_seq_one_letter_code
_entity_poly.pdbx_strand_id
1 'polypeptide(L)'
;TGVAHEQWVFDLVAPVIRILYPEEQEKIPYQLYLPETPLDPEATHVRLLGVDHPGKDDCTFKEVHVSRVWGTVQVFNFISHGRRLFRQLVYCSNAALSLAALEPMLGDRSPLPEVVARQAG
;
A
#
# COMPACT_ATOMS: atom_id res chain seq x y z
N THR A 1 -17.23 -11.19 -7.05
CA THR A 1 -16.96 -12.65 -7.10
C THR A 1 -15.56 -12.83 -7.64
N GLY A 2 -14.56 -12.93 -6.75
CA GLY A 2 -13.18 -13.20 -7.15
C GLY A 2 -13.02 -14.67 -7.52
N VAL A 3 -12.09 -14.96 -8.43
CA VAL A 3 -11.75 -16.35 -8.76
C VAL A 3 -11.04 -16.97 -7.55
N ALA A 4 -11.23 -18.25 -7.25
CA ALA A 4 -10.73 -18.88 -6.01
C ALA A 4 -9.22 -18.67 -5.78
N HIS A 5 -8.41 -18.54 -6.84
CA HIS A 5 -6.97 -18.31 -6.75
C HIS A 5 -6.57 -16.87 -6.43
N GLU A 6 -7.50 -15.91 -6.41
CA GLU A 6 -7.26 -14.51 -6.03
C GLU A 6 -7.63 -14.22 -4.58
N GLN A 7 -8.16 -15.21 -3.86
CA GLN A 7 -8.64 -15.06 -2.48
C GLN A 7 -7.57 -14.51 -1.54
N TRP A 8 -6.31 -14.91 -1.74
CA TRP A 8 -5.17 -14.41 -0.95
C TRP A 8 -5.00 -12.89 -1.03
N VAL A 9 -5.36 -12.26 -2.15
CA VAL A 9 -5.32 -10.80 -2.29
C VAL A 9 -6.36 -10.17 -1.37
N PHE A 10 -7.58 -10.70 -1.38
CA PHE A 10 -8.65 -10.22 -0.53
C PHE A 10 -8.32 -10.39 0.95
N ASP A 11 -7.82 -11.57 1.33
CA ASP A 11 -7.47 -11.89 2.73
C ASP A 11 -6.39 -10.96 3.28
N LEU A 12 -5.43 -10.54 2.45
CA LEU A 12 -4.38 -9.60 2.83
C LEU A 12 -4.84 -8.14 2.82
N VAL A 13 -5.66 -7.74 1.85
CA VAL A 13 -6.03 -6.34 1.63
C VAL A 13 -7.21 -5.91 2.51
N ALA A 14 -8.21 -6.77 2.72
CA ALA A 14 -9.42 -6.42 3.47
C ALA A 14 -9.14 -5.93 4.90
N PRO A 15 -8.24 -6.55 5.70
CA PRO A 15 -7.90 -6.03 7.03
C PRO A 15 -7.26 -4.64 6.98
N VAL A 16 -6.41 -4.39 5.98
CA VAL A 16 -5.74 -3.08 5.80
C VAL A 16 -6.78 -2.00 5.50
N ILE A 17 -7.74 -2.28 4.61
CA ILE A 17 -8.82 -1.34 4.29
C ILE A 17 -9.65 -1.03 5.55
N ARG A 18 -10.00 -2.03 6.36
CA ARG A 18 -10.78 -1.81 7.60
C ARG A 18 -10.04 -0.97 8.64
N ILE A 19 -8.70 -1.05 8.68
CA ILE A 19 -7.86 -0.21 9.54
C ILE A 19 -7.84 1.23 9.03
N LEU A 20 -7.67 1.41 7.72
CA LEU A 20 -7.57 2.74 7.10
C LEU A 20 -8.93 3.45 7.02
N TYR A 21 -10.01 2.69 6.90
CA TYR A 21 -11.37 3.19 6.79
C TYR A 21 -12.31 2.39 7.72
N PRO A 22 -12.48 2.82 8.97
CA PRO A 22 -13.36 2.17 9.93
C PRO A 22 -14.83 2.12 9.46
N GLU A 23 -15.55 1.06 9.84
CA GLU A 23 -16.91 0.73 9.38
C GLU A 23 -18.00 1.77 9.76
N GLU A 24 -17.66 2.80 10.54
CA GLU A 24 -18.57 3.88 10.92
C GLU A 24 -18.95 4.82 9.76
N GLN A 25 -18.31 4.67 8.59
CA GLN A 25 -18.63 5.44 7.39
C GLN A 25 -19.58 4.65 6.46
N GLU A 26 -20.80 5.17 6.24
CA GLU A 26 -21.80 4.59 5.32
C GLU A 26 -21.28 4.39 3.88
N LYS A 27 -20.28 5.17 3.49
CA LYS A 27 -19.57 5.04 2.23
C LYS A 27 -18.09 5.15 2.52
N ILE A 28 -17.36 4.09 2.22
CA ILE A 28 -15.92 4.12 2.31
C ILE A 28 -15.40 5.00 1.16
N PRO A 29 -14.73 6.13 1.41
CA PRO A 29 -14.43 7.15 0.41
C PRO A 29 -13.23 6.76 -0.48
N TYR A 30 -13.10 5.48 -0.82
CA TYR A 30 -12.06 4.99 -1.71
C TYR A 30 -12.67 4.22 -2.88
N GLN A 31 -12.10 4.39 -4.04
CA GLN A 31 -12.43 3.64 -5.24
C GLN A 31 -11.23 2.78 -5.62
N LEU A 32 -11.40 1.45 -5.65
CA LEU A 32 -10.40 0.55 -6.21
C LEU A 32 -10.62 0.35 -7.70
N TYR A 33 -9.54 0.44 -8.45
CA TYR A 33 -9.47 0.07 -9.86
C TYR A 33 -8.89 -1.34 -9.94
N LEU A 34 -9.78 -2.33 -9.98
CA LEU A 34 -9.41 -3.71 -10.14
C LEU A 34 -9.10 -4.02 -11.61
N PRO A 35 -8.09 -4.85 -11.91
CA PRO A 35 -7.85 -5.33 -13.26
C PRO A 35 -9.09 -6.06 -13.82
N GLU A 36 -9.39 -5.86 -15.10
CA GLU A 36 -10.49 -6.58 -15.79
C GLU A 36 -10.12 -8.04 -16.07
N THR A 37 -8.83 -8.31 -16.26
CA THR A 37 -8.31 -9.66 -16.47
C THR A 37 -7.96 -10.29 -15.12
N PRO A 38 -8.42 -11.52 -14.83
CA PRO A 38 -8.01 -12.24 -13.64
C PRO A 38 -6.50 -12.37 -13.54
N LEU A 39 -5.99 -12.40 -12.31
CA LEU A 39 -4.57 -12.65 -12.06
C LEU A 39 -4.17 -14.04 -12.58
N ASP A 40 -2.92 -14.15 -13.02
CA ASP A 40 -2.29 -15.45 -13.26
C ASP A 40 -2.36 -16.29 -11.97
N PRO A 41 -2.80 -17.57 -12.02
CA PRO A 41 -2.80 -18.47 -10.85
C PRO A 41 -1.45 -18.55 -10.12
N GLU A 42 -0.34 -18.38 -10.84
CA GLU A 42 1.03 -18.40 -10.33
C GLU A 42 1.54 -17.02 -9.91
N ALA A 43 0.70 -15.97 -9.97
CA ALA A 43 1.08 -14.64 -9.54
C ALA A 43 1.49 -14.64 -8.06
N THR A 44 2.69 -14.17 -7.80
CA THR A 44 3.24 -13.98 -6.46
C THR A 44 3.12 -12.55 -5.95
N HIS A 45 2.75 -11.61 -6.84
CA HIS A 45 2.65 -10.20 -6.55
C HIS A 45 1.51 -9.57 -7.35
N VAL A 46 0.75 -8.67 -6.74
CA VAL A 46 -0.24 -7.82 -7.43
C VAL A 46 -0.07 -6.36 -7.04
N ARG A 47 -0.36 -5.48 -8.01
CA ARG A 47 -0.46 -4.03 -7.83
C ARG A 47 -1.91 -3.63 -8.08
N LEU A 48 -2.55 -3.05 -7.08
CA LEU A 48 -3.88 -2.47 -7.18
C LEU A 48 -3.74 -0.96 -7.19
N LEU A 49 -4.58 -0.30 -7.97
CA LEU A 49 -4.69 1.16 -7.96
C LEU A 49 -5.98 1.55 -7.25
N GLY A 50 -5.92 2.65 -6.52
CA GLY A 50 -7.09 3.22 -5.89
C GLY A 50 -7.05 4.74 -5.92
N VAL A 51 -8.20 5.34 -5.66
CA VAL A 51 -8.33 6.77 -5.41
C VAL A 51 -9.00 6.95 -4.06
N ASP A 52 -8.36 7.74 -3.21
CA ASP A 52 -8.89 8.21 -1.95
C ASP A 52 -9.61 9.54 -2.18
N HIS A 53 -10.81 9.70 -1.62
CA HIS A 53 -11.69 10.86 -1.77
C HIS A 53 -11.92 11.30 -3.24
N PRO A 54 -12.42 10.41 -4.13
CA PRO A 54 -12.61 10.76 -5.54
C PRO A 54 -13.55 11.97 -5.72
N GLY A 55 -13.13 12.93 -6.55
CA GLY A 55 -13.91 14.14 -6.85
C GLY A 55 -13.85 15.24 -5.78
N LYS A 56 -12.99 15.09 -4.76
CA LYS A 56 -12.67 16.13 -3.78
C LYS A 56 -11.33 16.80 -4.11
N ASP A 57 -11.09 17.98 -3.55
CA ASP A 57 -9.84 18.73 -3.77
C ASP A 57 -8.62 18.03 -3.14
N ASP A 58 -8.84 17.21 -2.10
CA ASP A 58 -7.83 16.39 -1.41
C ASP A 58 -7.72 14.96 -1.97
N CYS A 59 -8.27 14.73 -3.17
CA CYS A 59 -8.20 13.45 -3.88
C CYS A 59 -6.75 12.97 -4.06
N THR A 60 -6.47 11.74 -3.61
CA THR A 60 -5.11 11.17 -3.67
C THR A 60 -5.14 9.78 -4.31
N PHE A 61 -4.39 9.61 -5.39
CA PHE A 61 -4.17 8.29 -5.99
C PHE A 61 -3.30 7.44 -5.07
N LYS A 62 -3.71 6.19 -4.88
CA LYS A 62 -2.99 5.19 -4.10
C LYS A 62 -2.59 4.00 -4.96
N GLU A 63 -1.45 3.40 -4.63
CA GLU A 63 -1.00 2.15 -5.20
C GLU A 63 -0.76 1.14 -4.07
N VAL A 64 -1.41 -0.01 -4.15
CA VAL A 64 -1.33 -1.09 -3.17
C VAL A 64 -0.54 -2.24 -3.75
N HIS A 65 0.60 -2.54 -3.15
CA HIS A 65 1.45 -3.68 -3.47
C HIS A 65 1.13 -4.83 -2.51
N VAL A 66 0.76 -5.98 -3.05
CA VAL A 66 0.43 -7.18 -2.27
C VAL A 66 1.37 -8.31 -2.69
N SER A 67 2.13 -8.85 -1.75
CA SER A 67 3.01 -9.99 -1.97
C SER A 67 2.43 -11.26 -1.36
N ARG A 68 2.23 -12.28 -2.19
CA ARG A 68 1.77 -13.61 -1.77
C ARG A 68 2.86 -14.37 -1.01
N VAL A 69 4.10 -14.29 -1.49
CA VAL A 69 5.25 -15.02 -0.93
C VAL A 69 5.53 -14.59 0.49
N TRP A 70 5.46 -13.28 0.75
CA TRP A 70 5.75 -12.71 2.06
C TRP A 70 4.52 -12.41 2.90
N GLY A 71 3.31 -12.53 2.33
CA GLY A 71 2.07 -12.17 3.00
C GLY A 71 2.01 -10.69 3.40
N THR A 72 2.63 -9.80 2.61
CA THR A 72 2.77 -8.38 2.96
C THR A 72 1.96 -7.47 2.06
N VAL A 73 1.47 -6.37 2.64
CA VAL A 73 0.80 -5.27 1.93
C VAL A 73 1.57 -3.97 2.16
N GLN A 74 1.76 -3.21 1.08
CA GLN A 74 2.34 -1.87 1.14
C GLN A 74 1.45 -0.92 0.36
N VAL A 75 1.15 0.25 0.92
CA VAL A 75 0.33 1.27 0.28
C VAL A 75 1.18 2.51 0.08
N PHE A 76 1.15 3.04 -1.13
CA PHE A 76 1.83 4.26 -1.53
C PHE A 76 0.79 5.30 -1.95
N ASN A 77 1.01 6.55 -1.54
CA ASN A 77 0.41 7.69 -2.22
C ASN A 77 1.23 8.02 -3.47
N PHE A 78 0.55 8.42 -4.53
CA PHE A 78 1.18 9.06 -5.67
C PHE A 78 1.17 10.57 -5.49
N ILE A 79 2.36 11.15 -5.42
CA ILE A 79 2.55 12.59 -5.24
C ILE A 79 3.15 13.16 -6.50
N SER A 80 2.49 14.18 -7.03
CA SER A 80 3.00 14.92 -8.18
C SER A 80 4.02 15.95 -7.70
N HIS A 81 5.20 15.94 -8.30
CA HIS A 81 6.20 17.00 -8.12
C HIS A 81 6.72 17.44 -9.49
N GLY A 82 6.19 18.58 -9.97
CA GLY A 82 6.44 19.09 -11.30
C GLY A 82 5.87 18.18 -12.39
N ARG A 83 6.74 17.57 -13.20
CA ARG A 83 6.37 16.69 -14.32
C ARG A 83 6.54 15.20 -14.02
N ARG A 84 6.74 14.85 -12.74
CA ARG A 84 7.02 13.48 -12.30
C ARG A 84 6.07 13.09 -11.17
N LEU A 85 5.68 11.83 -11.19
CA LEU A 85 4.89 11.21 -10.13
C LEU A 85 5.82 10.34 -9.29
N PHE A 86 5.79 10.54 -7.97
CA PHE A 86 6.61 9.80 -7.02
C PHE A 86 5.73 8.98 -6.09
N ARG A 87 6.28 7.85 -5.61
CA ARG A 87 5.65 7.01 -4.59
C ARG A 87 6.09 7.52 -3.21
N GLN A 88 5.12 7.83 -2.36
CA GLN A 88 5.35 8.00 -0.93
C GLN A 88 4.68 6.85 -0.17
N LEU A 89 5.46 6.07 0.59
CA LEU A 89 4.90 5.00 1.41
C LEU A 89 4.05 5.59 2.54
N VAL A 90 2.82 5.10 2.67
CA VAL A 90 1.89 5.51 3.73
C VAL A 90 1.50 4.37 4.66
N TYR A 91 1.65 3.12 4.22
CA TYR A 91 1.41 1.95 5.05
C TYR A 91 2.29 0.78 4.61
N CYS A 92 2.79 0.01 5.56
CA CYS A 92 3.48 -1.24 5.31
C CYS A 92 3.12 -2.23 6.43
N SER A 93 2.64 -3.42 6.07
CA SER A 93 2.29 -4.45 7.05
C SER A 93 3.52 -5.07 7.73
N ASN A 94 4.72 -4.93 7.13
CA ASN A 94 5.97 -5.39 7.71
C ASN A 94 7.13 -4.44 7.35
N ALA A 95 7.52 -3.58 8.29
CA ALA A 95 8.53 -2.55 8.08
C ALA A 95 9.91 -3.12 7.65
N ALA A 96 10.27 -4.34 8.04
CA ALA A 96 11.53 -4.97 7.64
C ALA A 96 11.59 -5.29 6.14
N LEU A 97 10.43 -5.42 5.50
CA LEU A 97 10.25 -5.70 4.08
C LEU A 97 9.71 -4.48 3.31
N SER A 98 9.81 -3.28 3.90
CA SER A 98 9.36 -2.04 3.30
C SER A 98 10.19 -1.69 2.06
N LEU A 99 9.51 -1.44 0.93
CA LEU A 99 10.14 -0.96 -0.31
C LEU A 99 10.57 0.52 -0.23
N ALA A 100 10.22 1.23 0.86
CA ALA A 100 10.73 2.58 1.11
C ALA A 100 12.11 2.58 1.78
N ALA A 101 12.52 1.47 2.40
CA ALA A 101 13.84 1.35 2.98
C ALA A 101 14.85 0.99 1.87
N LEU A 102 15.89 1.80 1.71
CA LEU A 102 16.99 1.54 0.77
C LEU A 102 17.84 0.33 1.18
N GLU A 103 17.77 -0.08 2.46
CA GLU A 103 18.42 -1.27 3.00
C GLU A 103 17.41 -2.11 3.81
N PRO A 104 17.38 -3.45 3.63
CA PRO A 104 16.54 -4.34 4.44
C PRO A 104 16.85 -4.17 5.92
N MET A 105 15.83 -3.96 6.76
CA MET A 105 16.04 -3.77 8.20
C MET A 105 16.23 -5.12 8.92
N LEU A 106 17.34 -5.81 8.61
CA LEU A 106 17.73 -7.08 9.23
C LEU A 106 18.86 -6.82 10.23
N GLY A 107 18.54 -6.68 11.53
CA GLY A 107 19.55 -6.54 12.61
C GLY A 107 19.05 -5.87 13.89
N ASP A 108 19.84 -5.97 14.95
CA ASP A 108 19.63 -5.29 16.24
C ASP A 108 20.04 -3.81 16.12
N ARG A 109 19.17 -2.88 16.49
CA ARG A 109 19.43 -1.43 16.32
C ARG A 109 19.81 -0.79 17.64
N SER A 110 21.03 -0.26 17.67
CA SER A 110 21.28 0.99 18.39
C SER A 110 20.54 2.12 17.66
N PRO A 111 19.87 3.06 18.36
CA PRO A 111 19.16 4.16 17.72
C PRO A 111 20.10 4.94 16.81
N LEU A 112 19.56 5.40 15.66
CA LEU A 112 20.29 6.29 14.77
C LEU A 112 20.83 7.50 15.57
N PRO A 113 22.03 8.01 15.25
CA PRO A 113 22.51 9.25 15.84
C PRO A 113 21.44 10.34 15.72
N GLU A 114 21.17 11.09 16.79
CA GLU A 114 20.06 12.06 16.86
C GLU A 114 20.01 13.03 15.67
N VAL A 115 21.16 13.32 15.05
CA VAL A 115 21.29 14.20 13.89
C VAL A 115 20.54 13.68 12.65
N VAL A 116 20.38 12.35 12.51
CA VAL A 116 19.68 11.72 11.38
C VAL A 116 18.20 11.53 11.68
N ALA A 117 17.84 11.37 12.96
CA ALA A 117 16.46 11.11 13.39
C ALA A 117 15.48 12.26 13.11
N ARG A 118 15.98 13.48 12.83
CA ARG A 118 15.17 14.69 12.62
C ARG A 118 15.07 15.17 11.17
N GLN A 119 15.61 14.43 10.19
CA GLN A 119 15.61 14.86 8.78
C GLN A 119 14.51 14.26 7.89
N ALA A 120 13.38 13.85 8.48
CA ALA A 120 12.16 13.62 7.71
C ALA A 120 11.23 14.82 7.89
N GLY A 121 11.36 15.80 6.99
CA GLY A 121 10.40 16.88 6.77
C GLY A 121 9.84 16.76 5.36
#